data_AF-A0A2A5T3A6-F1
#
_entry.id   AF-A0A2A5T3A6-F1
#
_cell.length_a   1.000
_cell.length_b   1.000
_cell.length_c   1.000
_cell.angle_alpha   90.00
_cell.angle_beta   90.00
_cell.angle_gamma   90.00
#
_symmetry.space_group_name_H-M   'P 1'
#
loop_
_entity.id
_entity.type
_entity.pdbx_description
1 polymer ?
#
loop_
_entity_poly.entity_id
_entity_poly.type
_entity_poly.pdbx_seq_one_letter_code
_entity_poly.pdbx_strand_id
1 'polypeptide(L)'
;MPHCNYLAIDDVSIKAWLCLKHHRHRGRGFIFSDTAIEMALMVKGIFKLLLRGLEGFLNLVFTLMNVMPKSPTYICISKRLKII
;
A
#
# COMPACT_ATOMS: atom_id res chain seq x y z
N MET A 1 18.13 0.87 -28.42
CA MET A 1 18.35 0.05 -27.21
C MET A 1 17.90 0.86 -26.02
N PRO A 2 16.82 0.52 -25.31
CA PRO A 2 16.39 1.30 -24.17
C PRO A 2 17.21 0.88 -22.95
N HIS A 3 17.84 1.89 -22.34
CA HIS A 3 18.62 1.79 -21.12
C HIS A 3 17.79 1.24 -19.97
N CYS A 4 18.41 0.35 -19.19
CA CYS A 4 17.97 -0.10 -17.87
C CYS A 4 17.56 1.08 -16.97
N ASN A 5 16.26 1.32 -16.83
CA ASN A 5 15.68 2.03 -15.69
C ASN A 5 14.88 1.03 -14.85
N TYR A 6 15.59 0.13 -14.16
CA TYR A 6 14.95 -0.91 -13.33
C TYR A 6 14.81 -0.53 -11.84
N LEU A 7 15.09 0.73 -11.47
CA LEU A 7 15.12 1.16 -10.07
C LEU A 7 14.32 2.44 -9.76
N ALA A 8 13.50 2.93 -10.69
CA ALA A 8 12.56 4.00 -10.39
C ALA A 8 11.16 3.38 -10.36
N ILE A 9 10.53 3.38 -9.19
CA ILE A 9 9.10 3.05 -9.12
C ILE A 9 8.36 4.15 -9.91
N ASP A 10 7.82 3.76 -11.06
CA ASP A 10 7.17 4.68 -12.01
C ASP A 10 5.87 5.27 -11.42
N ASP A 11 5.47 6.45 -11.90
CA ASP A 11 4.24 7.12 -11.46
C ASP A 11 3.00 6.24 -11.67
N VAL A 12 3.02 5.36 -12.69
CA VAL A 12 1.99 4.33 -12.92
C VAL A 12 1.92 3.33 -11.76
N SER A 13 3.05 2.93 -11.20
CA SER A 13 3.11 2.02 -10.05
C SER A 13 2.59 2.68 -8.78
N ILE A 14 2.90 3.97 -8.57
CA ILE A 14 2.36 4.77 -7.44
C ILE A 14 0.84 4.92 -7.59
N LYS A 15 0.36 5.18 -8.80
CA LYS A 15 -1.08 5.26 -9.13
C LYS A 15 -1.81 3.94 -8.93
N ALA A 16 -1.18 2.81 -9.23
CA ALA A 16 -1.74 1.48 -8.99
C ALA A 16 -1.82 1.13 -7.49
N TRP A 17 -0.96 1.72 -6.66
CA TRP A 17 -1.00 1.57 -5.20
C TRP A 17 -2.16 2.32 -4.55
N LEU A 18 -2.51 3.48 -5.11
CA LEU A 18 -3.68 4.25 -4.68
C LEU A 18 -4.96 3.68 -5.29
N CYS A 19 -6.05 3.74 -4.53
CA CYS A 19 -7.35 3.35 -5.09
C CYS A 19 -7.85 4.47 -6.02
N LEU A 20 -7.67 4.28 -7.33
CA LEU A 20 -8.20 5.20 -8.34
C LEU A 20 -9.67 4.96 -8.67
N LYS A 21 -10.26 3.85 -8.19
CA LYS A 21 -11.66 3.54 -8.40
C LYS A 21 -12.52 4.45 -7.51
N HIS A 22 -13.09 5.49 -8.13
CA HIS A 22 -14.06 6.37 -7.48
C HIS A 22 -15.35 5.58 -7.22
N HIS A 23 -15.48 4.98 -6.05
CA HIS A 23 -16.75 4.37 -5.64
C HIS A 23 -17.80 5.47 -5.45
N ARG A 24 -18.84 5.46 -6.30
CA ARG A 24 -19.95 6.44 -6.35
C ARG A 24 -20.92 6.32 -5.15
N HIS A 25 -20.51 5.73 -4.03
CA HIS A 25 -21.33 5.59 -2.83
C HIS A 25 -20.90 6.59 -1.75
N ARG A 26 -21.88 7.25 -1.12
CA ARG A 26 -21.68 8.16 0.02
C ARG A 26 -21.02 7.40 1.18
N GLY A 27 -19.71 7.56 1.32
CA GLY A 27 -18.87 7.00 2.37
C GLY A 27 -17.41 7.01 1.90
N ARG A 28 -16.50 7.54 2.73
CA ARG A 28 -15.09 7.80 2.41
C ARG A 28 -14.46 6.64 1.62
N GLY A 29 -14.21 6.87 0.32
CA GLY A 29 -13.60 5.88 -0.56
C GLY A 29 -12.27 5.37 0.00
N PHE A 30 -11.91 4.13 -0.32
CA PHE A 30 -10.63 3.57 0.08
C PHE A 30 -9.49 4.40 -0.52
N ILE A 31 -8.45 4.67 0.25
CA ILE A 31 -7.28 5.45 -0.22
C ILE A 31 -6.29 4.52 -0.96
N PHE A 32 -6.26 3.23 -0.57
CA PHE A 32 -5.33 2.23 -1.07
C PHE A 32 -6.04 1.15 -1.89
N SER A 33 -5.37 0.66 -2.94
CA SER A 33 -5.87 -0.43 -3.78
C SER A 33 -5.82 -1.77 -3.05
N ASP A 34 -6.56 -2.76 -3.54
CA ASP A 34 -6.53 -4.12 -2.99
C ASP A 34 -5.13 -4.73 -3.07
N THR A 35 -4.39 -4.46 -4.15
CA THR A 35 -2.98 -4.88 -4.31
C THR A 35 -2.06 -4.31 -3.23
N ALA A 36 -2.25 -3.04 -2.84
CA ALA A 36 -1.49 -2.42 -1.75
C ALA A 36 -1.77 -3.11 -0.39
N ILE A 37 -3.00 -3.59 -0.20
CA ILE A 37 -3.41 -4.30 1.02
C ILE A 37 -2.86 -5.73 1.03
N GLU A 38 -2.94 -6.45 -0.08
CA GLU A 38 -2.33 -7.77 -0.21
C GLU A 38 -0.81 -7.71 0.03
N MET A 39 -0.11 -6.71 -0.53
CA MET A 39 1.31 -6.52 -0.24
C MET A 39 1.58 -6.25 1.23
N ALA A 40 0.79 -5.41 1.89
CA ALA A 40 0.92 -5.19 3.33
C ALA A 40 0.71 -6.48 4.14
N LEU A 41 -0.25 -7.33 3.74
CA LEU A 41 -0.50 -8.63 4.38
C LEU A 41 0.60 -9.66 4.11
N MET A 42 1.20 -9.68 2.92
CA MET A 42 2.36 -10.53 2.62
C MET A 42 3.55 -10.16 3.49
N VAL A 43 3.88 -8.86 3.60
CA VAL A 43 4.94 -8.36 4.49
C VAL A 43 4.65 -8.74 5.94
N LYS A 44 3.41 -8.56 6.39
CA LYS A 44 2.97 -8.99 7.72
C LYS A 44 3.23 -10.49 7.94
N GLY A 45 2.92 -11.34 6.97
CA GLY A 45 3.11 -12.79 7.04
C GLY A 45 4.58 -13.20 7.08
N ILE A 46 5.41 -12.62 6.19
CA ILE A 46 6.84 -12.93 6.08
C ILE A 46 7.59 -12.54 7.36
N PHE A 47 7.34 -11.34 7.87
CA PHE A 47 8.00 -10.82 9.07
C PHE A 47 7.27 -11.15 10.37
N LYS A 48 6.14 -11.88 10.29
CA LYS A 48 5.25 -12.21 11.42
C LYS A 48 4.89 -11.00 12.30
N LEU A 49 4.66 -9.85 11.66
CA LEU A 49 4.39 -8.59 12.35
C LEU A 49 2.95 -8.50 12.86
N LEU A 50 2.76 -7.84 14.00
CA LEU A 50 1.45 -7.36 14.41
C LEU A 50 1.01 -6.22 13.49
N LEU A 51 -0.30 -6.11 13.21
CA LEU A 51 -0.84 -5.06 12.32
C LEU A 51 -0.44 -3.64 12.76
N ARG A 52 -0.28 -3.42 14.07
CA ARG A 52 0.14 -2.13 14.63
C ARG A 52 1.62 -1.81 14.37
N GLY A 53 2.47 -2.84 14.31
CA GLY A 53 3.89 -2.70 13.96
C GLY A 53 4.12 -2.62 12.45
N LEU A 54 3.23 -3.21 11.66
CA LEU A 54 3.27 -3.19 10.20
C LEU A 54 3.20 -1.76 9.63
N GLU A 55 2.37 -0.89 10.20
CA GLU A 55 2.25 0.50 9.72
C GLU A 55 3.58 1.27 9.88
N GLY A 56 4.22 1.16 11.05
CA GLY A 56 5.54 1.75 11.29
C GLY A 56 6.64 1.15 10.42
N PHE A 57 6.61 -0.17 10.24
CA PHE A 57 7.55 -0.88 9.37
C PHE A 57 7.43 -0.44 7.91
N LEU A 58 6.22 -0.39 7.37
CA LEU A 58 5.97 0.05 6.00
C LEU A 58 6.36 1.52 5.80
N ASN A 59 6.06 2.41 6.76
CA ASN A 59 6.50 3.80 6.70
C ASN A 59 8.02 3.92 6.66
N LEU A 60 8.75 3.16 7.49
CA LEU A 60 10.22 3.15 7.47
C LEU A 60 10.75 2.66 6.12
N VAL A 61 10.22 1.55 5.61
CA VAL A 61 10.61 0.96 4.33
C VAL A 61 10.34 1.92 3.16
N PHE A 62 9.19 2.60 3.15
CA PHE A 62 8.88 3.60 2.13
C PHE A 62 9.74 4.87 2.24
N THR A 63 10.08 5.28 3.46
CA THR A 63 11.01 6.40 3.70
C THR A 63 12.41 6.06 3.20
N LEU A 64 12.88 4.83 3.46
CA LEU A 64 14.17 4.34 2.97
C LEU A 64 14.21 4.26 1.44
N MET A 65 13.10 3.86 0.81
CA MET A 65 13.01 3.81 -0.64
C MET A 65 12.78 5.18 -1.27
N ASN A 66 12.40 6.21 -0.51
CA ASN A 66 12.00 7.54 -1.02
C ASN A 66 10.91 7.49 -2.12
N VAL A 67 10.09 6.42 -2.12
CA VAL A 67 9.12 6.15 -3.19
C VAL A 67 7.70 6.59 -2.81
N MET A 68 7.32 6.47 -1.53
CA MET A 68 5.93 6.69 -1.15
C MET A 68 5.80 7.38 0.20
N PRO A 69 5.03 8.48 0.30
CA PRO A 69 4.95 9.25 1.55
C PRO A 69 3.95 8.69 2.57
N LYS A 70 3.10 7.70 2.20
CA LYS A 70 2.03 7.21 3.10
C LYS A 70 1.82 5.70 3.00
N SER A 71 1.98 5.00 4.13
CA SER A 71 1.59 3.60 4.25
C SER A 71 0.07 3.43 4.44
N PRO A 72 -0.49 2.25 4.10
CA PRO A 72 -1.82 1.86 4.53
C PRO A 72 -1.92 1.82 6.07
N THR A 73 -2.81 2.62 6.63
CA THR A 73 -3.08 2.63 8.08
C THR A 73 -3.80 1.35 8.50
N TYR A 74 -3.59 0.90 9.75
CA TYR A 74 -4.30 -0.22 10.37
C TYR A 74 -5.82 -0.23 10.10
N ILE A 75 -6.46 0.94 10.16
CA ILE A 75 -7.90 1.11 9.92
C ILE A 75 -8.27 0.71 8.48
N CYS A 76 -7.43 1.05 7.50
CA CYS A 76 -7.66 0.72 6.10
C CYS A 76 -7.56 -0.79 5.86
N ILE A 77 -6.55 -1.43 6.44
CA ILE A 77 -6.33 -2.88 6.33
C ILE A 77 -7.46 -3.64 7.02
N SER A 78 -7.82 -3.26 8.26
CA SER A 78 -8.86 -3.93 9.04
C SER A 78 -10.25 -3.81 8.40
N LYS A 79 -10.59 -2.67 7.78
CA LYS A 79 -11.86 -2.51 7.05
C LYS A 79 -11.96 -3.46 5.86
N ARG A 80 -10.85 -3.72 5.18
CA ARG A 80 -10.82 -4.59 3.99
C ARG A 80 -10.78 -6.08 4.35
N LEU A 81 -10.12 -6.44 5.44
CA LEU A 81 -10.21 -7.79 6.03
C LEU A 81 -11.62 -8.19 6.48
N LYS A 82 -12.57 -7.25 6.59
CA LYS A 82 -13.97 -7.55 6.90
C LYS A 82 -14.84 -7.74 5.66
N ILE A 83 -14.33 -7.36 4.50
CA ILE A 83 -15.04 -7.40 3.22
C ILE A 83 -14.58 -8.60 2.38
N ILE A 84 -13.32 -9.02 2.55
CA ILE A 84 -12.77 -10.29 2.07
C ILE A 84 -13.21 -11.40 3.02
#